data_AF-A0A727KEI3-F1
#
_entry.id   AF-A0A727KEI3-F1
#
_cell.length_a   1.000
_cell.length_b   1.000
_cell.length_c   1.000
_cell.angle_alpha   90.00
_cell.angle_beta   90.00
_cell.angle_gamma   90.00
#
_symmetry.space_group_name_H-M   'P 1'
#
loop_
_entity.id
_entity.type
_entity.pdbx_description
1 polymer ?
#
loop_
_entity_poly.entity_id
_entity_poly.type
_entity_poly.pdbx_seq_one_letter_code
_entity_poly.pdbx_strand_id
1 'polypeptide(L)' 'MRFRRCSSLDTLEKIFENLRDKLSGKELDAMMSASDHRRAEITHNTLWDKVPASAWRNVK' A
#
# COMPACT_ATOMS: atom_id res chain seq x y z
N MET A 1 -1.42 9.05 -5.66
CA MET A 1 -1.54 7.56 -5.64
C MET A 1 -2.92 7.19 -5.09
N ARG A 2 -3.65 6.26 -5.74
CA ARG A 2 -5.10 6.04 -5.55
C ARG A 2 -5.46 4.79 -4.73
N PHE A 3 -4.50 4.25 -3.98
CA PHE A 3 -4.66 3.03 -3.19
C PHE A 3 -5.73 3.11 -2.09
N ARG A 4 -6.12 4.32 -1.67
CA ARG A 4 -7.25 4.54 -0.73
C ARG A 4 -8.58 3.93 -1.16
N ARG A 5 -8.76 3.64 -2.46
CA ARG A 5 -9.97 3.00 -2.98
C ARG A 5 -9.89 1.47 -3.01
N CYS A 6 -8.72 0.88 -2.75
CA CYS A 6 -8.56 -0.57 -2.70
C CYS A 6 -9.11 -1.09 -1.37
N SER A 7 -10.16 -1.89 -1.40
CA SER A 7 -10.77 -2.52 -0.22
C SER A 7 -10.18 -3.90 0.09
N SER A 8 -9.42 -4.49 -0.82
CA SER A 8 -8.80 -5.81 -0.65
C SER A 8 -7.30 -5.79 -0.99
N LEU A 9 -6.54 -6.64 -0.30
CA LEU A 9 -5.12 -6.86 -0.57
C LEU A 9 -4.90 -7.36 -1.99
N ASP A 10 -5.73 -8.29 -2.48
CA ASP A 10 -5.66 -8.80 -3.86
C ASP A 10 -5.73 -7.68 -4.91
N THR A 11 -6.66 -6.73 -4.75
CA THR A 11 -6.76 -5.60 -5.69
C THR A 11 -5.58 -4.65 -5.56
N LEU A 12 -5.06 -4.48 -4.34
CA LEU A 12 -3.87 -3.66 -4.10
C LEU A 12 -2.65 -4.26 -4.82
N GLU A 13 -2.41 -5.56 -4.69
CA GLU A 13 -1.28 -6.26 -5.33
C GLU A 13 -1.38 -6.23 -6.85
N LYS A 14 -2.57 -6.50 -7.43
CA LYS A 14 -2.79 -6.39 -8.88
C LYS A 14 -2.50 -4.99 -9.43
N ILE A 15 -2.89 -3.94 -8.70
CA ILE A 15 -2.60 -2.56 -9.13
C ILE A 15 -1.11 -2.26 -8.98
N PHE A 16 -0.49 -2.73 -7.90
CA PHE A 16 0.95 -2.56 -7.68
C PHE A 16 1.75 -3.20 -8.81
N GLU A 17 1.47 -4.45 -9.18
CA GLU A 17 2.13 -5.13 -10.30
C GLU A 17 1.95 -4.35 -11.61
N ASN A 18 0.72 -3.97 -11.95
CA ASN A 18 0.43 -3.19 -13.16
C ASN A 18 1.16 -1.84 -13.24
N LEU A 19 1.43 -1.22 -12.09
CA LEU A 19 2.13 0.05 -12.02
C LEU A 19 3.64 -0.13 -11.90
N ARG A 20 4.12 -1.25 -11.34
CA ARG A 20 5.55 -1.56 -11.20
C ARG A 20 6.24 -1.60 -12.55
N ASP A 21 5.60 -2.15 -13.57
CA ASP A 21 6.15 -2.18 -14.93
C ASP A 21 6.12 -0.81 -15.63
N LYS A 22 5.36 0.15 -15.10
CA LYS A 22 5.18 1.49 -15.69
C LYS A 22 5.98 2.58 -14.98
N LEU A 23 6.40 2.33 -13.74
CA LEU A 23 7.08 3.30 -12.88
C LEU A 23 8.52 2.86 -12.63
N SER A 24 9.43 3.82 -12.48
CA SER A 24 10.84 3.54 -12.22
C SER A 24 11.46 4.57 -11.27
N GLY A 25 12.53 4.17 -10.58
CA GLY A 25 13.27 5.02 -9.65
C GLY A 25 12.38 5.61 -8.55
N LYS A 26 12.37 6.94 -8.43
CA LYS A 26 11.67 7.65 -7.34
C LYS A 26 10.16 7.43 -7.30
N GLU A 27 9.52 7.23 -8.45
CA GLU A 27 8.07 7.00 -8.49
C GLU A 27 7.71 5.60 -7.98
N LEU A 28 8.59 4.63 -8.22
CA LEU A 28 8.46 3.27 -7.71
C LEU A 28 8.62 3.26 -6.18
N ASP A 29 9.61 3.97 -5.64
CA ASP A 29 9.80 4.14 -4.19
C ASP A 29 8.56 4.77 -3.51
N ALA A 30 8.06 5.88 -4.08
CA ALA A 30 6.86 6.54 -3.56
C ALA A 30 5.62 5.64 -3.62
N MET A 31 5.52 4.82 -4.67
CA MET A 31 4.44 3.85 -4.82
C MET A 31 4.56 2.70 -3.80
N MET A 32 5.76 2.17 -3.59
CA MET A 32 6.01 1.11 -2.60
C MET A 32 5.58 1.57 -1.21
N SER A 33 6.02 2.75 -0.78
CA SER A 33 5.62 3.32 0.51
C SER A 33 4.10 3.51 0.63
N ALA A 34 3.44 3.99 -0.42
CA ALA A 34 1.99 4.15 -0.44
C ALA A 34 1.23 2.80 -0.45
N SER A 35 1.82 1.76 -1.06
CA SER A 35 1.29 0.39 -1.06
C SER A 35 1.38 -0.21 0.34
N ASP A 36 2.54 -0.12 0.98
CA ASP A 36 2.78 -0.61 2.34
C ASP A 36 1.84 0.05 3.36
N HIS A 37 1.65 1.37 3.27
CA HIS A 37 0.68 2.09 4.09
C HIS A 37 -0.72 1.49 3.91
N ARG A 38 -1.14 1.25 2.65
CA ARG A 38 -2.47 0.69 2.38
C ARG A 38 -2.59 -0.77 2.84
N ARG A 39 -1.55 -1.59 2.71
CA ARG A 39 -1.53 -2.95 3.28
C ARG A 39 -1.82 -2.91 4.78
N ALA A 40 -1.17 -2.00 5.51
CA ALA A 40 -1.41 -1.81 6.94
C ALA A 40 -2.87 -1.45 7.24
N GLU A 41 -3.42 -0.47 6.53
CA GLU A 41 -4.81 -0.06 6.73
C GLU A 41 -5.82 -1.17 6.44
N ILE A 42 -5.59 -1.99 5.40
CA ILE A 42 -6.46 -3.12 5.06
C ILE A 42 -6.35 -4.23 6.11
N THR A 43 -5.14 -4.59 6.53
CA THR A 43 -4.91 -5.64 7.54
C THR A 43 -5.60 -5.32 8.86
N HIS A 44 -5.63 -4.06 9.26
CA HIS A 44 -6.27 -3.61 10.51
C HIS A 44 -7.67 -3.03 10.29
N ASN A 45 -8.19 -3.09 9.05
CA ASN A 45 -9.46 -2.52 8.63
C ASN A 45 -9.70 -1.09 9.14
N THR A 46 -8.63 -0.28 9.21
CA THR A 46 -8.61 1.06 9.83
C THR A 46 -7.87 2.02 8.92
N LEU A 47 -8.42 3.22 8.69
CA LEU A 47 -7.75 4.28 7.94
C LEU A 47 -6.90 5.13 8.87
N TRP A 48 -5.61 5.27 8.54
CA TRP A 48 -4.66 6.03 9.34
C TRP A 48 -4.09 7.20 8.54
N ASP A 49 -3.97 8.35 9.20
CA ASP A 49 -3.15 9.45 8.68
C ASP A 49 -1.67 9.06 8.68
N LYS A 50 -1.22 8.40 9.76
CA LYS A 50 0.09 7.77 9.90
C LYS A 50 -0.06 6.40 10.52
N VAL A 51 0.49 5.38 9.86
CA VAL A 51 0.47 4.01 10.36
C VAL A 51 1.33 3.90 11.62
N PRO A 52 0.78 3.44 12.76
CA PRO A 52 1.55 3.30 13.99
C PRO A 52 2.61 2.20 13.87
N ALA A 53 3.72 2.34 14.60
CA ALA A 53 4.84 1.39 14.59
C ALA A 53 4.41 -0.07 14.85
N SER A 54 3.41 -0.25 15.71
CA SER A 54 2.83 -1.55 16.05
C SER A 54 2.08 -2.22 14.90
N ALA A 55 1.48 -1.43 14.01
CA ALA A 55 0.68 -1.96 12.91
C ALA A 55 1.54 -2.63 11.83
N TRP A 56 2.75 -2.12 11.60
CA TRP A 56 3.72 -2.69 10.66
C TRP A 56 4.09 -4.14 10.97
N ARG A 57 4.03 -4.55 12.24
CA ARG A 57 4.32 -5.95 12.64
C ARG A 57 3.35 -6.96 12.05
N ASN A 58 2.15 -6.52 11.70
CA ASN A 58 1.11 -7.38 11.13
C ASN A 58 1.03 -7.29 9.61
N VAL A 59 1.84 -6.41 9.00
CA VAL A 59 1.94 -6.29 7.54
C VAL A 59 2.94 -7.33 7.06
N LYS A 60 2.48 -8.29 6.27
CA LYS A 60 3.30 -9.29 5.58
C LYS A 60 3.38 -8.95 4.10
#